data_AF-A0A960EEJ4-F1
#
_entry.id   AF-A0A960EEJ4-F1
#
_cell.length_a   1.000
_cell.length_b   1.000
_cell.length_c   1.000
_cell.angle_alpha   90.00
_cell.angle_beta   90.00
_cell.angle_gamma   90.00
#
_symmetry.space_group_name_H-M   'P 1'
#
loop_
_entity.id
_entity.type
_entity.pdbx_description
1 polymer ?
#
loop_
_entity_poly.entity_id
_entity_poly.type
_entity_poly.pdbx_seq_one_letter_code
_entity_poly.pdbx_strand_id
1 'polypeptide(L)' 'VIAANAFGFSTNWITEWYAFDADVARELGLGAGERIAGFIHIGTATEAPVERERPDLAAITMRW' A
#
# COMPACT_ATOMS: atom_id res chain seq x y z
N VAL A 1 -2.71 2.24 7.03
CA VAL A 1 -3.76 1.23 6.76
C VAL A 1 -4.50 0.76 8.01
N ILE A 2 -3.82 0.30 9.08
CA ILE A 2 -4.48 -0.25 10.30
C ILE A 2 -5.50 0.72 10.93
N ALA A 3 -5.11 1.97 11.20
CA ALA A 3 -5.99 2.94 11.86
C ALA A 3 -7.25 3.27 11.03
N ALA A 4 -7.09 3.47 9.71
CA ALA A 4 -8.21 3.73 8.81
C ALA A 4 -9.16 2.51 8.73
N ASN A 5 -8.60 1.30 8.67
CA ASN A 5 -9.39 0.06 8.72
C ASN A 5 -10.17 -0.07 10.04
N ALA A 6 -9.54 0.24 11.17
CA ALA A 6 -10.20 0.24 12.47
C ALA A 6 -11.31 1.29 12.60
N PHE A 7 -11.20 2.39 11.84
CA PHE A 7 -12.23 3.43 11.75
C PHE A 7 -13.38 3.09 10.78
N GLY A 8 -13.36 1.89 10.19
CA GLY A 8 -14.42 1.40 9.29
C GLY A 8 -14.21 1.73 7.81
N PHE A 9 -13.09 2.35 7.43
CA PHE A 9 -12.71 2.50 6.02
C PHE A 9 -12.03 1.23 5.51
N SER A 10 -12.01 1.06 4.19
CA SER A 10 -11.11 0.13 3.51
C SER A 10 -9.90 0.87 2.98
N THR A 11 -8.75 0.20 2.96
CA THR A 11 -7.50 0.77 2.43
C THR A 11 -6.78 -0.15 1.46
N ASN A 12 -6.16 0.44 0.44
CA ASN A 12 -5.29 -0.26 -0.50
C ASN A 12 -3.98 0.52 -0.66
N TRP A 13 -2.85 -0.11 -0.35
CA TRP A 13 -1.51 0.43 -0.64
C TRP A 13 -1.04 -0.13 -1.96
N ILE A 14 -0.73 0.75 -2.92
CA ILE A 14 -0.20 0.36 -4.21
C ILE A 14 0.99 1.22 -4.62
N THR A 15 1.99 0.60 -5.23
CA THR A 15 3.20 1.27 -5.72
C THR A 15 3.37 0.93 -7.20
N GLU A 16 2.67 1.68 -8.04
CA GLU A 16 2.65 1.51 -9.51
C GLU A 16 3.52 2.55 -10.23
N TRP A 17 3.49 2.53 -11.56
CA TRP A 17 4.28 3.40 -12.45
C TRP A 17 4.29 4.88 -12.03
N TYR A 18 3.15 5.42 -11.56
CA TYR A 18 3.01 6.82 -11.15
C TYR A 18 3.76 7.16 -9.86
N ALA A 19 4.20 6.17 -9.06
CA ALA A 19 5.13 6.40 -7.94
C ALA A 19 6.57 6.68 -8.42
N PHE A 20 6.88 6.35 -9.67
CA PHE A 20 8.20 6.51 -10.27
C PHE A 20 8.21 7.57 -11.40
N ASP A 21 7.06 8.17 -11.69
CA ASP A 21 6.91 9.14 -12.76
C ASP A 21 7.44 10.51 -12.33
N ALA A 22 8.29 11.11 -13.17
CA ALA A 22 8.98 12.35 -12.86
C ALA A 22 8.03 13.57 -12.88
N ASP A 23 7.01 13.56 -13.74
CA ASP A 23 6.02 14.62 -13.77
C ASP A 23 5.14 14.53 -12.52
N VAL A 24 4.68 13.34 -12.13
CA VAL A 24 3.93 13.16 -10.87
C VAL A 24 4.74 13.63 -9.66
N ALA A 25 6.02 13.25 -9.58
CA ALA A 25 6.90 13.70 -8.51
C ALA A 25 7.03 15.23 -8.47
N ARG A 26 7.16 15.88 -9.64
CA ARG A 26 7.21 17.35 -9.74
C ARG A 26 5.91 17.99 -9.30
N GLU A 27 4.76 17.52 -9.79
CA GLU A 27 3.45 18.09 -9.46
C GLU A 27 3.11 17.93 -7.97
N LEU A 28 3.59 16.86 -7.34
CA LEU A 28 3.46 16.65 -5.89
C LEU A 28 4.52 17.39 -5.06
N GLY A 29 5.46 18.09 -5.69
CA GLY A 29 6.43 18.96 -5.03
C GLY A 29 7.61 18.24 -4.38
N LEU A 30 8.00 17.05 -4.88
CA LEU A 30 9.12 16.31 -4.32
C LEU A 30 10.45 17.05 -4.50
N GLY A 31 11.22 17.11 -3.41
CA GLY A 31 12.58 17.65 -3.38
C GLY A 31 13.64 16.66 -3.87
N ALA A 32 14.88 17.16 -4.00
CA ALA A 32 16.01 16.33 -4.38
C ALA A 32 16.23 15.18 -3.39
N GLY A 33 16.22 13.94 -3.90
CA GLY A 33 16.40 12.72 -3.09
C GLY A 33 15.12 12.16 -2.47
N GLU A 34 13.98 12.85 -2.58
CA GLU A 34 12.69 12.33 -2.15
C GLU A 34 12.12 11.34 -3.18
N ARG A 35 11.37 10.35 -2.70
CA ARG A 35 10.74 9.32 -3.52
C ARG A 35 9.38 8.94 -2.93
N ILE A 36 8.44 8.63 -3.81
CA ILE A 36 7.13 8.12 -3.41
C ILE A 36 7.26 6.62 -3.12
N ALA A 37 6.96 6.20 -1.89
CA ALA A 37 6.97 4.78 -1.53
C ALA A 37 5.74 4.03 -2.07
N GLY A 38 4.64 4.75 -2.29
CA GLY A 38 3.37 4.24 -2.80
C GLY A 38 2.23 5.19 -2.43
N PHE A 39 1.03 4.83 -2.89
CA PHE A 39 -0.20 5.57 -2.65
C PHE A 39 -1.13 4.72 -1.81
N ILE A 40 -1.83 5.35 -0.87
CA ILE A 40 -2.83 4.70 -0.03
C ILE A 40 -4.20 5.23 -0.44
N HIS A 41 -4.98 4.39 -1.12
CA HIS A 41 -6.38 4.66 -1.41
C HIS A 41 -7.22 4.32 -0.18
N ILE A 42 -8.08 5.24 0.25
CA ILE A 42 -8.94 5.08 1.44
C ILE A 42 -10.38 5.42 1.05
N GLY A 43 -11.34 4.57 1.43
CA GLY A 43 -12.76 4.82 1.16
C GLY A 43 -13.67 3.72 1.70
N THR A 44 -14.96 3.83 1.41
CA THR A 44 -15.95 2.78 1.73
C THR A 44 -15.92 1.73 0.62
N ALA A 45 -15.52 0.50 0.94
CA ALA A 45 -15.55 -0.58 -0.03
C ALA A 45 -16.99 -0.98 -0.35
N THR A 46 -17.27 -1.16 -1.65
CA THR A 46 -18.56 -1.69 -2.15
C THR A 46 -18.58 -3.21 -2.23
N GLU A 47 -17.41 -3.85 -2.12
CA GLU A 47 -17.22 -5.29 -2.21
C GLU A 47 -16.26 -5.76 -1.12
N ALA A 48 -16.43 -7.00 -0.68
CA ALA A 48 -15.51 -7.60 0.28
C ALA A 48 -14.14 -7.86 -0.37
N PRO A 49 -13.02 -7.64 0.34
CA PRO A 49 -11.70 -8.02 -0.15
C PRO A 49 -11.64 -9.53 -0.44
N VAL A 50 -11.02 -9.88 -1.56
CA VAL A 50 -10.76 -11.28 -1.89
C VAL A 50 -9.74 -11.84 -0.91
N GLU A 51 -10.05 -12.98 -0.29
CA GLU A 51 -9.09 -13.65 0.58
C GLU A 51 -7.91 -14.17 -0.26
N ARG A 52 -6.70 -13.99 0.27
CA ARG A 52 -5.47 -14.45 -0.38
C ARG A 52 -4.86 -15.56 0.46
N GLU A 53 -4.57 -16.69 -0.15
CA GLU A 53 -3.85 -17.76 0.53
C GLU A 53 -2.52 -17.23 1.11
N ARG A 54 -2.31 -17.44 2.41
CA ARG A 54 -1.08 -17.08 3.09
C ARG A 54 -0.12 -18.27 3.06
N PRO A 55 1.20 -18.06 2.90
CA PRO A 55 2.17 -19.14 2.95
C PRO A 55 2.12 -19.89 4.28
N ASP A 56 2.48 -21.17 4.27
CA ASP A 56 2.72 -21.92 5.50
C ASP A 56 3.88 -21.27 6.27
N LEU A 57 3.59 -20.82 7.50
CA LEU A 57 4.57 -20.18 8.37
C LEU A 57 5.75 -21.09 8.70
N ALA A 58 5.51 -22.41 8.85
CA ALA A 58 6.57 -23.37 9.13
C ALA A 58 7.54 -23.50 7.94
N ALA A 59 7.08 -23.22 6.72
CA ALA A 59 7.91 -23.25 5.52
C ALA A 59 8.79 -21.99 5.33
N ILE A 60 8.46 -20.87 6.00
CA ILE A 60 9.16 -19.58 5.83
C ILE A 60 9.79 -19.03 7.12
N THR A 61 9.79 -19.80 8.22
CA THR A 61 10.39 -19.38 9.49
C THR A 61 11.24 -20.50 10.12
N MET A 62 12.27 -20.12 10.87
CA MET A 62 13.10 -21.04 11.67
C MET A 62 13.38 -20.40 13.03
N ARG A 63 13.43 -21.23 14.09
CA ARG A 63 13.93 -20.80 15.40
C ARG A 63 15.44 -20.99 15.46
N TRP A 64 16.14 -19.95 15.89
CA TRP A 64 17.57 -19.96 16.16
C TRP A 64 17.87 -20.59 17.51
#